data_AF-A0A164GES4-F1
#
_entry.id   AF-A0A164GES4-F1
#
_cell.length_a   1.000
_cell.length_b   1.000
_cell.length_c   1.000
_cell.angle_alpha   90.00
_cell.angle_beta   90.00
_cell.angle_gamma   90.00
#
_symmetry.space_group_name_H-M   'P 1'
#
loop_
_entity.id
_entity.type
_entity.pdbx_description
1 polymer ?
#
loop_
_entity_poly.entity_id
_entity_poly.type
_entity_poly.pdbx_seq_one_letter_code
_entity_poly.pdbx_strand_id
1 'polypeptide(L)'
;RSCGGSIYWTTKRGYELPSTAPPSLSRTTLWRKRKAAVEQAGGSSHGKPVQLRKEYSCTKCHKAMTSPGHTQFRGKRFCSESEQKSKEQWLAEMRAVRLASE
;
A
#
# COMPACT_ATOMS: atom_id res chain seq x y z
N ARG A 1 -26.74 -38.77 15.48
CA ARG A 1 -28.09 -39.34 15.35
C ARG A 1 -28.78 -38.63 14.20
N SER A 2 -29.41 -39.41 13.33
CA SER A 2 -30.18 -39.00 12.14
C SER A 2 -31.30 -38.00 12.47
N CYS A 3 -31.90 -37.45 11.40
CA CYS A 3 -33.22 -36.83 11.20
C CYS A 3 -33.05 -35.44 10.57
N GLY A 4 -33.38 -35.15 9.31
CA GLY A 4 -34.31 -35.80 8.38
C GLY A 4 -35.44 -34.83 8.02
N GLY A 5 -35.70 -34.66 6.71
CA GLY A 5 -36.92 -34.10 6.11
C GLY A 5 -37.12 -32.59 6.30
N SER A 6 -36.90 -31.71 5.33
CA SER A 6 -37.57 -31.61 4.02
C SER A 6 -39.08 -31.52 4.09
N ILE A 7 -39.63 -30.34 3.74
CA ILE A 7 -40.99 -30.25 3.22
C ILE A 7 -41.03 -29.24 2.08
N TYR A 8 -41.06 -29.80 0.88
CA TYR A 8 -41.38 -29.12 -0.37
C TYR A 8 -42.87 -28.82 -0.39
N TRP A 9 -43.25 -27.58 -0.68
CA TRP A 9 -44.55 -27.29 -1.26
C TRP A 9 -44.36 -26.42 -2.50
N THR A 10 -44.43 -27.11 -3.62
CA THR A 10 -44.64 -26.59 -4.96
C THR A 10 -45.88 -25.70 -5.04
N THR A 11 -45.76 -24.56 -5.70
CA THR A 11 -46.86 -24.01 -6.50
C THR A 11 -46.35 -23.78 -7.90
N LYS A 12 -46.87 -24.58 -8.82
CA LYS A 12 -46.66 -24.48 -10.26
C LYS A 12 -47.60 -23.44 -10.85
N ARG A 13 -47.09 -22.78 -11.89
CA ARG A 13 -47.75 -22.23 -13.09
C ARG A 13 -48.28 -20.79 -13.02
N GLY A 14 -47.47 -19.91 -13.61
CA GLY A 14 -47.91 -18.77 -14.40
C GLY A 14 -46.90 -18.52 -15.52
N TYR A 15 -47.22 -19.03 -16.71
CA TYR A 15 -46.75 -18.61 -18.04
C TYR A 15 -45.85 -17.36 -18.09
N GLU A 16 -44.59 -17.48 -18.52
CA GLU A 16 -43.85 -16.33 -19.05
C GLU A 16 -43.16 -16.79 -20.34
N LEU A 17 -43.51 -16.10 -21.43
CA LEU A 17 -43.14 -16.38 -22.81
C LEU A 17 -41.61 -16.37 -23.04
N PRO A 18 -41.09 -17.14 -24.03
CA PRO A 18 -39.67 -17.11 -24.36
C PRO A 18 -39.34 -15.82 -25.13
N SER A 19 -38.95 -14.77 -24.40
CA SER A 19 -38.31 -13.61 -24.99
C SER A 19 -36.90 -14.00 -25.43
N THR A 20 -36.74 -14.27 -26.72
CA THR A 20 -35.48 -14.58 -27.42
C THR A 20 -34.54 -13.36 -27.47
N ALA A 21 -34.20 -12.82 -26.30
CA ALA A 21 -33.06 -11.94 -26.12
C ALA A 21 -32.16 -12.61 -25.08
N PRO A 22 -30.86 -12.84 -25.36
CA PRO A 22 -29.98 -13.40 -24.35
C PRO A 22 -30.05 -12.49 -23.10
N PRO A 23 -30.27 -13.05 -21.90
CA PRO A 23 -30.37 -12.23 -20.71
C PRO A 23 -29.10 -11.39 -20.60
N SER A 24 -29.27 -10.07 -20.55
CA SER A 24 -28.15 -9.15 -20.39
C SER A 24 -27.38 -9.58 -19.15
N LEU A 25 -26.11 -9.96 -19.32
CA LEU A 25 -25.31 -10.47 -18.22
C LEU A 25 -25.28 -9.45 -17.09
N SER A 26 -25.43 -9.93 -15.84
CA SER A 26 -25.34 -9.06 -14.68
C SER A 26 -24.04 -8.25 -14.71
N ARG A 27 -24.08 -7.03 -14.19
CA ARG A 27 -22.90 -6.17 -14.07
C ARG A 27 -21.72 -6.90 -13.42
N THR A 28 -21.99 -7.74 -12.42
CA THR A 28 -21.01 -8.58 -11.73
C THR A 28 -20.38 -9.61 -12.65
N THR A 29 -21.18 -10.28 -13.49
CA THR A 29 -20.70 -11.27 -14.46
C THR A 29 -19.83 -10.63 -15.53
N LEU A 30 -20.22 -9.45 -16.03
CA LEU A 30 -19.42 -8.68 -17.00
C LEU A 30 -18.09 -8.21 -16.40
N TRP A 31 -18.06 -7.87 -15.11
CA TRP A 31 -16.83 -7.53 -14.40
C TRP A 31 -15.89 -8.73 -14.26
N ARG A 32 -16.43 -9.88 -13.82
CA ARG A 32 -15.64 -11.12 -13.70
C ARG A 32 -15.08 -11.58 -15.04
N LYS A 33 -15.86 -11.51 -16.12
CA LYS A 33 -15.38 -11.82 -17.48
C LYS A 33 -14.26 -10.88 -17.92
N ARG A 34 -14.39 -9.57 -17.68
CA ARG A 34 -13.32 -8.60 -17.98
C ARG A 34 -12.05 -8.87 -17.18
N LYS A 35 -12.15 -9.14 -15.88
CA LYS A 35 -11.00 -9.49 -15.04
C LYS A 35 -10.32 -10.78 -15.51
N ALA A 36 -11.09 -11.84 -15.78
CA ALA A 36 -10.53 -13.09 -16.29
C ALA A 36 -9.83 -12.92 -17.64
N ALA A 37 -10.38 -12.12 -18.56
CA ALA A 37 -9.74 -11.82 -19.84
C ALA A 37 -8.43 -11.03 -19.68
N VAL A 38 -8.37 -10.10 -18.72
CA VAL A 38 -7.16 -9.32 -18.41
C VAL A 38 -6.05 -10.21 -17.83
N GLU A 39 -6.37 -11.14 -16.92
CA GLU A 39 -5.39 -12.09 -16.36
C GLU A 39 -4.88 -13.08 -17.44
N GLN A 40 -5.76 -13.56 -18.33
CA GLN A 40 -5.40 -14.48 -19.41
C GLN A 40 -4.56 -13.81 -20.52
N ALA A 41 -4.74 -12.51 -20.74
CA ALA A 41 -3.95 -11.74 -21.71
C ALA A 41 -2.55 -11.36 -21.19
N GLY A 42 -2.10 -11.91 -20.04
CA GLY A 42 -0.85 -11.50 -19.39
C GLY A 42 -0.84 -10.03 -18.96
N GLY A 43 -2.02 -9.39 -19.00
CA GLY A 43 -2.20 -7.99 -18.69
C GLY A 43 -2.21 -7.81 -17.19
N SER A 44 -1.04 -7.71 -16.57
CA SER A 44 -0.89 -6.99 -15.31
C SER A 44 -1.23 -5.52 -15.57
N SER A 45 -2.53 -5.24 -15.72
CA SER A 45 -3.01 -3.90 -15.95
C SER A 45 -2.73 -3.10 -14.69
N HIS A 46 -1.74 -2.22 -14.83
CA HIS A 46 -1.41 -1.11 -13.93
C HIS A 46 -0.64 -1.48 -12.68
N GLY A 47 0.55 -2.08 -12.88
CA GLY A 47 1.69 -1.65 -12.08
C GLY A 47 1.87 -0.14 -12.30
N LYS A 48 1.31 0.68 -11.39
CA LYS A 48 1.73 2.09 -11.28
C LYS A 48 3.25 2.09 -11.36
N PRO A 49 3.91 3.01 -12.10
CA PRO A 49 5.35 3.09 -12.06
C PRO A 49 5.71 3.13 -10.57
N VAL A 50 6.42 2.09 -10.11
CA VAL A 50 6.97 2.08 -8.76
C VAL A 50 7.87 3.29 -8.78
N GLN A 51 7.39 4.41 -8.25
CA GLN A 51 8.20 5.61 -8.17
C GLN A 51 9.37 5.19 -7.31
N LEU A 52 10.52 5.00 -7.96
CA LEU A 52 11.78 4.77 -7.30
C LEU A 52 11.88 5.88 -6.26
N ARG A 53 11.79 5.50 -4.98
CA ARG A 53 11.88 6.46 -3.91
C ARG A 53 13.21 7.17 -4.10
N LYS A 54 13.16 8.50 -4.20
CA LYS A 54 14.38 9.30 -4.33
C LYS A 54 15.30 8.92 -3.17
N GLU A 55 16.56 8.64 -3.50
CA GLU A 55 17.60 8.35 -2.51
C GLU A 55 17.58 9.45 -1.44
N TYR A 56 17.53 9.05 -0.17
CA TYR A 56 17.37 9.99 0.91
C TYR A 56 18.71 10.70 1.18
N SER A 57 18.83 11.95 0.73
CA SER A 57 20.05 12.75 0.78
C SER A 57 20.02 13.83 1.87
N CYS A 58 21.20 14.19 2.36
CA CYS A 58 21.37 15.31 3.28
C CYS A 58 21.00 16.62 2.59
N THR A 59 20.27 17.51 3.26
CA THR A 59 19.99 18.85 2.72
C THR A 59 21.22 19.77 2.76
N LYS A 60 22.22 19.47 3.58
CA LYS A 60 23.41 20.32 3.77
C LYS A 60 24.57 19.93 2.86
N CYS A 61 24.92 18.64 2.78
CA CYS A 61 26.03 18.16 1.96
C CYS A 61 25.60 17.39 0.70
N HIS A 62 24.29 17.19 0.49
CA HIS A 62 23.72 16.45 -0.65
C HIS A 62 24.19 14.99 -0.81
N LYS A 63 25.01 14.48 0.11
CA LYS A 63 25.41 13.07 0.16
C LYS A 63 24.25 12.20 0.68
N ALA A 64 24.28 10.91 0.30
CA ALA A 64 23.31 9.95 0.79
C ALA A 64 23.40 9.84 2.32
N MET A 65 22.26 9.82 3.01
CA MET A 65 22.20 9.74 4.48
C MET A 65 22.73 8.40 5.02
N THR A 66 22.95 7.42 4.15
CA THR A 66 23.61 6.15 4.43
C THR A 66 25.13 6.31 4.66
N SER A 67 25.73 7.44 4.28
CA SER A 67 27.18 7.65 4.47
C SER A 67 27.54 7.86 5.96
N PRO A 68 28.76 7.47 6.38
CA PRO A 68 29.27 7.83 7.70
C PRO A 68 29.34 9.37 7.83
N GLY A 69 29.07 9.89 9.04
CA GLY A 69 29.05 11.34 9.31
C GLY A 69 27.65 11.97 9.40
N HIS A 70 26.60 11.16 9.21
CA HIS A 70 25.22 11.56 9.44
C HIS A 70 24.63 10.89 10.68
N THR A 71 23.93 11.65 11.52
CA THR A 71 23.17 11.09 12.63
C THR A 71 21.89 11.86 12.85
N GLN A 72 20.88 11.21 13.42
CA GLN A 72 19.65 11.87 13.85
C GLN A 72 19.49 11.66 15.36
N PHE A 73 19.09 12.71 16.07
CA PHE A 73 18.74 12.62 17.49
C PHE A 73 17.47 13.41 17.75
N ARG A 74 16.42 12.71 18.22
CA ARG A 74 15.10 13.27 18.55
C ARG A 74 14.56 14.25 17.50
N GLY A 75 14.62 13.86 16.23
CA GLY A 75 14.11 14.67 15.12
C GLY A 75 15.09 15.69 14.54
N LYS A 76 16.14 16.09 15.26
CA LYS A 76 17.21 16.95 14.70
C LYS A 76 18.22 16.09 13.92
N ARG A 77 18.68 16.61 12.78
CA ARG A 77 19.65 15.93 11.91
C ARG A 77 21.00 16.61 12.01
N PHE A 78 22.03 15.80 12.17
CA PHE A 78 23.42 16.19 12.20
C PHE A 78 24.11 15.85 10.88
N CYS A 79 24.97 16.76 10.44
CA CYS A 79 25.86 16.54 9.31
C CYS A 79 27.26 17.00 9.69
N SER A 80 28.19 16.03 9.75
CA SER A 80 29.58 16.26 10.14
C SER A 80 30.30 17.29 9.26
N GLU A 81 30.01 17.29 7.96
CA GLU A 81 30.62 18.25 7.00
C GLU A 81 30.17 19.68 7.24
N SER A 82 28.94 19.87 7.71
CA SER A 82 28.38 21.20 7.94
C SER A 82 28.71 21.79 9.30
N GLU A 83 28.85 20.94 10.32
CA GLU A 83 28.88 21.41 11.72
C GLU A 83 30.28 21.44 12.32
N GLN A 84 31.34 21.01 11.61
CA GLN A 84 32.75 21.01 12.07
C GLN A 84 32.95 20.44 13.50
N LYS A 85 31.97 19.68 14.00
CA LYS A 85 31.94 19.07 15.32
C LYS A 85 31.97 17.57 15.14
N SER A 86 32.43 16.83 16.16
CA SER A 86 32.30 15.38 16.13
C SER A 86 30.84 14.97 16.37
N LYS A 87 30.44 13.82 15.84
CA LYS A 87 29.11 13.23 16.10
C LYS A 87 28.83 13.10 17.61
N GLU A 88 29.86 12.75 18.38
CA GLU A 88 29.76 12.53 19.82
C GLU A 88 29.54 13.83 20.59
N GLN A 89 30.26 14.90 20.22
CA GLN A 89 30.09 16.22 20.80
C GLN A 89 28.67 16.74 20.56
N TRP A 90 28.16 16.61 19.32
CA TRP A 90 26.80 17.02 19.01
C TRP A 90 25.75 16.20 19.78
N LEU A 91 25.93 14.88 19.92
CA LEU A 91 25.03 14.05 20.72
C LEU A 91 25.08 14.39 22.21
N ALA A 92 26.23 14.79 22.74
CA ALA A 92 26.35 15.25 24.12
C ALA A 92 25.62 16.60 24.31
N GLU A 93 25.84 17.56 23.41
CA GLU A 93 25.12 18.86 23.42
C GLU A 93 23.61 18.66 23.35
N MET A 94 23.13 17.81 22.44
CA MET A 94 21.71 17.54 22.27
C MET A 94 21.08 16.85 23.49
N ARG A 95 21.84 16.01 24.21
CA ARG A 95 21.40 15.42 25.49
C ARG A 95 21.40 16.46 26.60
N ALA A 96 22.40 17.34 26.68
CA ALA A 96 22.47 18.40 27.67
C ALA A 96 21.34 19.43 27.50
N VAL A 97 21.08 19.88 26.26
CA VAL A 97 19.96 20.79 25.94
C VAL A 97 18.63 20.20 26.37
N ARG A 98 18.45 18.89 26.22
CA ARG A 98 17.26 18.20 26.72
C ARG A 98 17.13 18.34 28.24
N LEU A 99 18.18 17.95 28.97
CA LEU A 99 18.17 18.00 30.44
C LEU A 99 17.94 19.42 30.96
N ALA A 100 18.39 20.44 30.23
CA ALA A 100 18.14 21.83 30.58
C ALA A 100 16.72 22.33 30.22
N SER A 101 15.98 21.60 29.38
CA SER A 101 14.61 21.92 28.96
C SER A 101 13.52 21.13 29.69
N GLU A 102 13.92 20.15 30.51
CA GLU A 102 13.07 19.38 31.43
C GLU A 102 13.12 20.03 32.82
#